data_AF-A0A975YII7-F1
#
_entry.id   AF-A0A975YII7-F1
#
_cell.length_a   1.000
_cell.length_b   1.000
_cell.length_c   1.000
_cell.angle_alpha   90.00
_cell.angle_beta   90.00
_cell.angle_gamma   90.00
#
_symmetry.space_group_name_H-M   'P 1'
#
loop_
_entity.id
_entity.type
_entity.pdbx_description
1 polymer ?
#
loop_
_entity_poly.entity_id
_entity_poly.type
_entity_poly.pdbx_seq_one_letter_code
_entity_poly.pdbx_strand_id
1 'polypeptide(L)'
;MARFLERRALRVQFSLFLGLWTEAEFEEVWFGLSCLINPRRDDVRAWPVPEAAEVVSIGCGLPEGIVVGEARSRGFARVGGALRSGGGGVGV
;
A
#
# COMPACT_ATOMS: atom_id res chain seq x y z
N MET A 1 -6.42 -8.16 12.52
CA MET A 1 -6.06 -6.92 11.82
C MET A 1 -5.95 -7.07 10.29
N ALA A 2 -5.06 -7.90 9.74
CA ALA A 2 -4.84 -7.99 8.28
C ALA A 2 -6.12 -8.17 7.44
N ARG A 3 -6.99 -9.13 7.81
CA ARG A 3 -8.30 -9.34 7.14
C ARG A 3 -9.22 -8.11 7.17
N PHE A 4 -9.08 -7.21 8.15
CA PHE A 4 -9.86 -5.97 8.21
C PHE A 4 -9.35 -4.94 7.19
N LEU A 5 -8.03 -4.84 7.04
CA LEU A 5 -7.35 -3.95 6.10
C LEU A 5 -7.44 -4.43 4.66
N GLU A 6 -7.39 -5.73 4.39
CA GLU A 6 -7.51 -6.30 3.03
C GLU A 6 -8.83 -5.94 2.32
N ARG A 7 -9.86 -5.51 3.05
CA ARG A 7 -11.12 -5.00 2.47
C ARG A 7 -11.12 -3.49 2.20
N ARG A 8 -10.10 -2.76 2.65
CA ARG A 8 -10.07 -1.29 2.68
C ARG A 8 -8.79 -0.69 2.09
N ALA A 9 -7.72 -1.47 2.03
CA ALA A 9 -6.40 -1.09 1.55
C ALA A 9 -5.79 -2.25 0.75
N LEU A 10 -4.85 -1.93 -0.13
CA LEU A 10 -4.06 -2.90 -0.86
C LEU A 10 -2.94 -3.42 0.05
N ARG A 11 -2.84 -4.74 0.21
CA ARG A 11 -1.71 -5.36 0.90
C ARG A 11 -0.52 -5.42 -0.05
N VAL A 12 0.53 -4.65 0.24
CA VAL A 12 1.73 -4.59 -0.60
C VAL A 12 2.82 -5.54 -0.10
N GLN A 13 2.87 -5.82 1.21
CA GLN A 13 3.76 -6.81 1.82
C GLN A 13 3.11 -7.42 3.08
N PHE A 14 3.79 -8.37 3.73
CA PHE A 14 3.31 -9.16 4.87
C PHE A 14 2.58 -8.32 5.95
N SER A 15 3.02 -7.10 6.24
CA SER A 15 2.34 -6.18 7.16
C SER A 15 2.25 -4.74 6.64
N LEU A 16 2.47 -4.53 5.34
CA LEU A 16 2.44 -3.20 4.73
C LEU A 16 1.19 -3.08 3.85
N PHE A 17 0.43 -2.02 4.08
CA PHE A 17 -0.82 -1.74 3.39
C PHE A 17 -0.80 -0.32 2.84
N LEU A 18 -1.36 -0.13 1.65
CA LEU A 18 -1.52 1.16 1.00
C LEU A 18 -3.00 1.44 0.79
N GLY A 19 -3.49 2.53 1.38
CA GLY A 19 -4.86 3.01 1.25
C GLY A 19 -4.91 4.34 0.51
N LEU A 20 -5.98 4.55 -0.25
CA LEU A 20 -6.34 5.86 -0.80
C LEU A 20 -7.68 6.24 -0.19
N TRP A 21 -7.64 7.20 0.73
CA TRP A 21 -8.79 7.59 1.54
C TRP A 21 -8.86 9.11 1.65
N THR A 22 -10.08 9.61 1.75
CA THR A 22 -10.35 10.91 2.36
C THR A 22 -10.01 10.87 3.85
N GLU A 23 -9.92 12.03 4.49
CA GLU A 23 -9.66 12.12 5.94
C GLU A 23 -10.73 11.40 6.77
N ALA A 24 -12.01 11.57 6.42
CA ALA A 24 -13.11 10.89 7.09
C ALA A 24 -13.03 9.36 6.96
N GLU A 25 -12.75 8.85 5.75
CA GLU A 25 -12.56 7.41 5.53
C GLU A 25 -11.37 6.87 6.34
N PHE A 26 -10.27 7.65 6.42
CA PHE A 26 -9.12 7.28 7.25
C PHE A 26 -9.51 7.20 8.73
N GLU A 27 -10.24 8.18 9.27
CA GLU A 27 -10.71 8.16 10.66
C GLU A 27 -11.57 6.92 10.96
N GLU A 28 -12.48 6.55 10.05
CA GLU A 28 -13.29 5.34 10.18
C GLU A 28 -12.44 4.07 10.20
N VAL A 29 -11.47 3.95 9.29
CA VAL A 29 -10.54 2.81 9.24
C VAL A 29 -9.70 2.76 10.51
N TRP A 30 -9.19 3.91 10.96
CA TRP A 30 -8.31 4.04 12.11
C TRP A 30 -9.02 3.69 13.42
N PHE A 31 -10.26 4.17 13.59
CA PHE A 31 -11.11 3.77 14.70
C PHE A 31 -11.36 2.26 14.70
N GLY A 32 -11.72 1.69 13.54
CA GLY A 32 -11.93 0.25 13.41
C GLY A 32 -10.68 -0.59 13.73
N LEU A 33 -9.49 -0.10 13.39
CA LEU A 33 -8.23 -0.72 13.81
C LEU A 33 -8.03 -0.66 15.32
N SER A 34 -8.32 0.49 15.95
CA SER A 34 -8.16 0.67 17.40
C SER A 34 -8.96 -0.35 18.22
N CYS A 35 -10.13 -0.77 17.73
CA CYS A 35 -10.95 -1.81 18.34
C CYS A 35 -10.38 -3.23 18.20
N LEU A 36 -9.42 -3.45 17.29
CA LEU A 36 -8.88 -4.77 16.95
C LEU A 36 -7.47 -5.01 17.52
N ILE A 37 -6.75 -3.96 17.92
CA ILE A 37 -5.37 -4.03 18.39
C ILE A 37 -5.30 -4.09 19.93
N ASN A 38 -4.29 -4.78 20.45
CA ASN A 38 -3.89 -4.66 21.84
C ASN A 38 -2.82 -3.56 21.95
N PRO A 39 -3.11 -2.40 22.58
CA PRO A 39 -2.19 -1.27 22.60
C PRO A 39 -0.89 -1.52 23.38
N ARG A 40 -0.78 -2.63 24.14
CA ARG A 40 0.45 -3.00 24.86
C ARG A 40 1.32 -3.99 24.10
N ARG A 41 0.82 -4.55 23.00
CA ARG A 41 1.49 -5.64 22.27
C ARG A 41 1.64 -5.36 20.78
N ASP A 42 0.67 -4.65 20.21
CA ASP A 42 0.61 -4.34 18.80
C ASP A 42 1.04 -2.90 18.56
N ASP A 43 1.80 -2.67 17.48
CA ASP A 43 2.14 -1.34 16.99
C ASP A 43 1.61 -1.20 15.55
N VAL A 44 0.87 -0.13 15.32
CA VAL A 44 0.29 0.20 14.00
C VAL A 44 0.57 1.65 13.72
N ARG A 45 1.13 1.91 12.54
CA ARG A 45 1.53 3.25 12.11
C ARG A 45 0.90 3.54 10.76
N ALA A 46 0.45 4.77 10.60
CA ALA A 46 0.03 5.33 9.32
C ALA A 46 0.88 6.56 9.04
N TRP A 47 1.32 6.68 7.79
CA TRP A 47 2.06 7.82 7.29
C TRP A 47 1.32 8.35 6.06
N PRO A 48 1.01 9.65 5.98
CA PRO A 48 0.48 10.21 4.75
C PRO A 48 1.53 10.08 3.65
N VAL A 49 1.13 9.59 2.49
CA VAL A 49 1.99 9.45 1.31
C VAL A 49 1.50 10.45 0.26
N PRO A 50 2.40 11.23 -0.37
CA PRO A 50 2.02 12.10 -1.49
C PRO A 50 1.35 11.32 -2.62
N GLU A 51 0.44 11.97 -3.36
CA GLU A 51 -0.26 11.36 -4.50
C GLU A 51 0.72 10.86 -5.59
N ALA A 52 1.84 11.56 -5.76
CA ALA A 52 2.96 11.13 -6.58
C ALA A 52 4.15 10.76 -5.68
N ALA A 53 4.42 9.47 -5.57
CA ALA A 53 5.55 8.94 -4.80
C ALA A 53 6.35 7.95 -5.65
N GLU A 54 7.67 8.13 -5.69
CA GLU A 54 8.57 7.12 -6.27
C GLU A 54 8.62 5.90 -5.34
N VAL A 55 8.51 4.71 -5.92
CA VAL A 55 8.59 3.46 -5.16
C VAL A 55 9.80 2.66 -5.58
N VAL A 56 10.71 2.48 -4.62
CA VAL A 56 11.88 1.62 -4.76
C VAL A 56 11.68 0.41 -3.85
N SER A 57 11.73 -0.79 -4.41
CA SER A 57 11.68 -2.05 -3.67
C SER A 57 13.04 -2.72 -3.72
N ILE A 58 13.56 -3.15 -2.56
CA ILE A 58 14.82 -3.88 -2.46
C ILE A 58 14.50 -5.31 -2.00
N GLY A 59 14.90 -6.31 -2.78
CA GLY A 59 14.63 -7.73 -2.48
C GLY A 59 13.36 -8.25 -3.18
N CYS A 60 12.46 -8.89 -2.44
CA CYS A 60 11.18 -9.35 -2.99
C CYS A 60 10.38 -8.13 -3.49
N GLY A 61 10.08 -8.10 -4.79
CA GLY A 61 9.42 -6.97 -5.43
C GLY A 61 7.99 -6.76 -4.94
N LEU A 62 7.42 -5.62 -5.31
CA LEU A 62 5.99 -5.40 -5.17
C LEU A 62 5.21 -6.44 -5.99
N PRO A 63 3.99 -6.82 -5.55
CA PRO A 63 3.08 -7.58 -6.36
C PRO A 63 2.94 -6.99 -7.77
N GLU A 64 2.81 -7.85 -8.79
CA GLU A 64 2.59 -7.41 -10.17
C GLU A 64 1.36 -6.49 -10.26
N GLY A 65 1.48 -5.38 -11.00
CA GLY A 65 0.38 -4.45 -11.25
C GLY A 65 0.19 -3.34 -10.20
N ILE A 66 1.13 -3.14 -9.27
CA ILE A 66 1.09 -1.96 -8.39
C ILE A 66 1.77 -0.78 -9.09
N VAL A 67 0.99 0.27 -9.36
CA VAL A 67 1.48 1.60 -9.76
C VAL A 67 1.10 2.57 -8.65
N VAL A 68 2.08 3.27 -8.09
CA VAL A 68 1.86 4.35 -7.11
C VAL A 68 2.00 5.67 -7.85
N GLY A 69 0.87 6.31 -8.15
CA GLY A 69 0.84 7.55 -8.93
C GLY A 69 -0.54 7.87 -9.51
N GLU A 70 -0.70 9.12 -9.95
CA GLU A 70 -1.95 9.83 -10.30
C GLU A 70 -3.07 8.97 -10.92
N ALA A 71 -4.12 8.73 -10.13
CA ALA A 71 -5.45 8.48 -10.67
C ALA A 71 -6.49 9.10 -9.75
N ARG A 72 -6.92 10.31 -10.12
CA ARG A 72 -8.11 10.96 -9.58
C ARG A 72 -9.27 9.95 -9.56
N SER A 73 -9.76 9.66 -8.35
CA SER A 73 -11.12 9.19 -8.06
C SER A 73 -11.68 8.05 -8.94
N ARG A 74 -11.52 6.81 -8.46
CA ARG A 74 -12.57 5.76 -8.30
C ARG A 74 -11.92 4.39 -8.33
N GLY A 75 -12.01 3.69 -7.20
CA GLY A 75 -11.96 2.24 -7.03
C GLY A 75 -10.86 1.50 -7.78
N PHE A 76 -9.90 0.92 -7.04
CA PHE A 76 -8.98 -0.13 -7.48
C PHE A 76 -9.56 -0.98 -8.63
N ALA A 77 -9.24 -0.61 -9.87
CA ALA A 77 -9.73 -1.28 -11.06
C ALA A 77 -8.65 -1.29 -12.15
N ARG A 78 -7.94 -2.42 -12.16
CA ARG A 78 -7.10 -2.97 -13.23
C ARG A 78 -5.80 -2.21 -13.54
N VAL A 79 -4.69 -2.86 -13.22
CA VAL A 79 -3.43 -2.65 -13.93
C VAL A 79 -3.05 -3.98 -14.58
N GLY A 80 -3.30 -4.06 -15.89
CA GLY A 80 -2.63 -4.99 -16.79
C GLY A 80 -1.76 -4.15 -17.73
N GLY A 81 -0.47 -4.43 -17.78
CA GLY A 81 0.42 -3.83 -18.79
C GLY A 81 1.86 -3.57 -18.34
N ALA A 82 2.70 -4.59 -18.55
CA ALA A 82 4.14 -4.54 -18.85
C ALA A 82 5.04 -3.56 -18.06
N LEU A 83 5.75 -4.08 -17.05
CA LEU A 83 7.01 -3.49 -16.56
C LEU A 83 8.19 -4.26 -17.17
N ARG A 84 9.04 -3.55 -17.93
CA ARG A 84 10.32 -4.06 -18.41
C ARG A 84 11.29 -4.13 -17.22
N SER A 85 11.73 -5.35 -16.89
CA SER A 85 12.84 -5.62 -15.97
C SER A 85 14.15 -5.04 -16.53
N GLY A 86 14.58 -3.90 -16.00
CA GLY A 86 15.93 -3.37 -16.23
C GLY A 86 16.95 -4.08 -15.34
N GLY A 87 17.40 -5.26 -15.76
CA GLY A 87 18.55 -5.93 -15.15
C GLY A 87 19.83 -5.23 -15.56
N GLY A 88 20.43 -4.46 -14.64
CA GLY A 88 21.76 -3.89 -14.82
C GLY A 88 22.83 -4.97 -14.75
N GLY A 89 23.31 -5.40 -15.92
CA GLY A 89 24.51 -6.22 -16.06
C GLY A 89 25.76 -5.34 -15.92
N VAL A 90 26.63 -5.73 -14.98
CA VAL A 90 27.99 -5.24 -14.83
C VAL A 90 28.84 -5.80 -15.98
N GLY A 91 29.56 -4.94 -16.68
CA GLY A 91 30.57 -5.32 -17.68
C GLY A 91 31.53 -4.16 -17.91
N VAL A 92 32.78 -4.37 -17.49
CA VAL A 92 33.97 -3.53 -17.69
C VAL A 92 34.28 -3.26 -19.15
#